data_AF-A0AAX0IG63-F1
#
_entry.id   AF-A0AAX0IG63-F1
#
_cell.length_a   1.000
_cell.length_b   1.000
_cell.length_c   1.000
_cell.angle_alpha   90.00
_cell.angle_beta   90.00
_cell.angle_gamma   90.00
#
_symmetry.space_group_name_H-M   'P 1'
#
loop_
_entity.id
_entity.type
_entity.pdbx_description
1 polymer ?
#
loop_
_entity_poly.entity_id
_entity_poly.type
_entity_poly.pdbx_seq_one_letter_code
_entity_poly.pdbx_strand_id
1 'polypeptide(L)'
;MAAAPLAALHRKLFDETDGNKFARLKDRLLKKHGADERQAVLAILIAYAREGQLLHWRAFLMTDIVALAEPGEYGDFFSWSLDIDGLAYWGVDGMLKSMGKEAYARLVALATAENAKLSVRAKAVKSLAVFSRQPFDAGLPQDPGHWKAEQLRLDAVLAWQADGYFDGAGYRAPATHYTLTQPLSRLEMAAAFLERKLAPRRQHEQDMAQPSNWLTIASAMDMAEIDAHWVLPEIYRRFLEWYSPLRVHVDGKRFPQGLHLYGAAELVKAQHGYSVHAMHHHQIASWPPKLVVIADAGGDPYCVHLEERSIDGDLPVYRAKHGAGGWRFELHTDDFIDFLHQIALAA
;
A
#
# COMPACT_ATOMS: atom_id res chain seq x y z
N MET A 1 19.29 31.24 6.00
CA MET A 1 20.07 31.15 4.74
C MET A 1 19.12 31.41 3.59
N ALA A 2 19.44 32.35 2.68
CA ALA A 2 18.62 32.58 1.48
C ALA A 2 18.48 31.29 0.65
N ALA A 3 17.29 31.04 0.10
CA ALA A 3 17.10 29.95 -0.85
C ALA A 3 18.00 30.18 -2.07
N ALA A 4 18.56 29.10 -2.63
CA ALA A 4 19.30 29.22 -3.88
C ALA A 4 18.29 29.58 -4.97
N PRO A 5 18.58 30.54 -5.88
CA PRO A 5 17.66 30.87 -6.96
C PRO A 5 17.34 29.65 -7.83
N LEU A 6 16.10 29.54 -8.33
CA LEU A 6 15.64 28.43 -9.15
C LEU A 6 16.58 28.14 -10.33
N ALA A 7 17.01 29.18 -11.04
CA ALA A 7 17.93 29.07 -12.18
C ALA A 7 19.29 28.42 -11.81
N ALA A 8 19.79 28.67 -10.60
CA ALA A 8 21.04 28.07 -10.13
C ALA A 8 20.86 26.58 -9.79
N LEU A 9 19.67 26.16 -9.32
CA LEU A 9 19.36 24.75 -9.09
C LEU A 9 19.12 24.00 -10.41
N HIS A 10 18.43 24.61 -11.36
CA HIS A 10 18.22 24.08 -12.71
C HIS A 10 19.55 23.69 -13.36
N ARG A 11 20.49 24.64 -13.49
CA ARG A 11 21.79 24.38 -14.12
C ARG A 11 22.57 23.26 -13.42
N LYS A 12 22.61 23.32 -12.08
CA LYS A 12 23.30 22.29 -11.28
C LYS A 12 22.70 20.89 -11.46
N LEU A 13 21.39 20.80 -11.63
CA LEU A 13 20.71 19.53 -11.84
C LEU A 13 21.15 18.88 -13.16
N PHE A 14 21.25 19.65 -14.24
CA PHE A 14 21.65 19.18 -15.57
C PHE A 14 23.14 18.83 -15.67
N ASP A 15 24.00 19.59 -14.99
CA ASP A 15 25.45 19.36 -14.99
C ASP A 15 25.86 18.19 -14.06
N GLU A 16 24.96 17.68 -13.22
CA GLU A 16 25.28 16.63 -12.24
C GLU A 16 25.41 15.23 -12.87
N THR A 17 26.45 14.53 -12.44
CA THR A 17 26.81 13.18 -12.92
C THR A 17 26.77 12.13 -11.81
N ASP A 18 26.71 12.56 -10.54
CA ASP A 18 26.55 11.70 -9.37
C ASP A 18 25.07 11.57 -8.99
N GLY A 19 24.55 10.35 -9.01
CA GLY A 19 23.15 10.07 -8.70
C GLY A 19 22.71 10.48 -7.29
N ASN A 20 23.59 10.35 -6.29
CA ASN A 20 23.25 10.75 -4.91
C ASN A 20 23.17 12.27 -4.78
N LYS A 21 24.06 13.00 -5.45
CA LYS A 21 23.98 14.47 -5.49
C LYS A 21 22.78 14.93 -6.29
N PHE A 22 22.48 14.27 -7.41
CA PHE A 22 21.28 14.53 -8.21
C PHE A 22 20.01 14.40 -7.37
N ALA A 23 19.86 13.30 -6.63
CA ALA A 23 18.72 13.06 -5.74
C ALA A 23 18.55 14.22 -4.73
N ARG A 24 19.65 14.62 -4.06
CA ARG A 24 19.63 15.74 -3.09
C ARG A 24 19.29 17.09 -3.74
N LEU A 25 19.69 17.31 -4.98
CA LEU A 25 19.37 18.52 -5.74
C LEU A 25 17.88 18.54 -6.13
N LYS A 26 17.35 17.42 -6.64
CA LYS A 26 15.93 17.21 -6.93
C LYS A 26 15.07 17.47 -5.69
N ASP A 27 15.39 16.84 -4.56
CA ASP A 27 14.60 17.00 -3.33
C ASP A 27 14.65 18.44 -2.81
N ARG A 28 15.79 19.12 -2.98
CA ARG A 28 15.93 20.53 -2.64
C ARG A 28 15.10 21.42 -3.57
N LEU A 29 15.05 21.11 -4.87
CA LEU A 29 14.24 21.82 -5.86
C LEU A 29 12.75 21.72 -5.48
N LEU A 30 12.26 20.51 -5.27
CA LEU A 30 10.87 20.23 -4.87
C LEU A 30 10.52 20.92 -3.55
N LYS A 31 11.35 20.74 -2.51
CA LYS A 31 11.06 21.29 -1.18
C LYS A 31 11.07 22.81 -1.12
N LYS A 32 11.91 23.48 -1.91
CA LYS A 32 12.08 24.94 -1.84
C LYS A 32 11.19 25.71 -2.82
N HIS A 33 10.87 25.11 -3.96
CA HIS A 33 10.22 25.80 -5.07
C HIS A 33 8.96 25.09 -5.56
N GLY A 34 8.69 23.85 -5.14
CA GLY A 34 7.59 23.05 -5.66
C GLY A 34 6.19 23.59 -5.34
N ALA A 35 6.04 24.35 -4.24
CA ALA A 35 4.77 24.98 -3.87
C ALA A 35 4.57 26.33 -4.58
N ASP A 36 5.55 27.23 -4.46
CA ASP A 36 5.43 28.62 -4.94
C ASP A 36 5.76 28.79 -6.43
N GLU A 37 6.55 27.89 -7.01
CA GLU A 37 7.02 27.91 -8.41
C GLU A 37 6.72 26.58 -9.13
N ARG A 38 5.59 25.93 -8.79
CA ARG A 38 5.17 24.59 -9.28
C ARG A 38 5.43 24.39 -10.77
N GLN A 39 4.94 25.30 -11.61
CA GLN A 39 5.07 25.23 -13.07
C GLN A 39 6.52 25.20 -13.55
N ALA A 40 7.35 26.06 -12.96
CA ALA A 40 8.74 26.16 -13.36
C ALA A 40 9.53 24.92 -12.91
N VAL A 41 9.24 24.40 -11.72
CA VAL A 41 9.79 23.12 -11.25
C VAL A 41 9.36 21.96 -12.15
N LEU A 42 8.07 21.88 -12.50
CA LEU A 42 7.54 20.85 -13.39
C LEU A 42 8.21 20.90 -14.77
N ALA A 43 8.36 22.10 -15.36
CA ALA A 43 9.06 22.27 -16.62
C ALA A 43 10.52 21.82 -16.56
N ILE A 44 11.25 22.13 -15.47
CA ILE A 44 12.63 21.67 -15.26
C ILE A 44 12.71 20.14 -15.20
N LEU A 45 11.80 19.49 -14.47
CA LEU A 45 11.81 18.04 -14.34
C LEU A 45 11.44 17.35 -15.66
N ILE A 46 10.47 17.89 -16.41
CA ILE A 46 10.10 17.40 -17.75
C ILE A 46 11.27 17.55 -18.72
N ALA A 47 11.96 18.69 -18.72
CA ALA A 47 13.15 18.90 -19.54
C ALA A 47 14.25 17.87 -19.18
N TYR A 48 14.46 17.61 -17.89
CA TYR A 48 15.45 16.61 -17.47
C TYR A 48 15.02 15.19 -17.86
N ALA A 49 13.75 14.84 -17.77
CA ALA A 49 13.25 13.54 -18.22
C ALA A 49 13.49 13.31 -19.73
N ARG A 50 13.45 14.38 -20.53
CA ARG A 50 13.74 14.35 -21.98
C ARG A 50 15.24 14.27 -22.29
N GLU A 51 16.04 15.09 -21.62
CA GLU A 51 17.41 15.42 -22.07
C GLU A 51 18.50 15.09 -21.06
N GLY A 52 18.15 14.86 -19.79
CA GLY A 52 19.09 14.68 -18.69
C GLY A 52 20.04 13.50 -18.87
N GLN A 53 21.32 13.68 -18.54
CA GLN A 53 22.37 12.67 -18.80
C GLN A 53 22.23 11.39 -17.94
N LEU A 54 21.63 11.47 -16.76
CA LEU A 54 21.45 10.31 -15.88
C LEU A 54 20.18 9.52 -16.26
N LEU A 55 20.31 8.62 -17.24
CA LEU A 55 19.16 7.87 -17.80
C LEU A 55 18.33 7.14 -16.75
N HIS A 56 18.96 6.47 -15.79
CA HIS A 56 18.26 5.75 -14.72
C HIS A 56 17.44 6.68 -13.81
N TRP A 57 17.87 7.94 -13.64
CA TRP A 57 17.13 8.94 -12.86
C TRP A 57 15.89 9.48 -13.57
N ARG A 58 15.83 9.43 -14.91
CA ARG A 58 14.67 9.92 -15.66
C ARG A 58 13.39 9.20 -15.26
N ALA A 59 13.44 7.88 -15.07
CA ALA A 59 12.29 7.09 -14.62
C ALA A 59 11.85 7.48 -13.19
N PHE A 60 12.80 7.70 -12.28
CA PHE A 60 12.51 8.14 -10.91
C PHE A 60 11.90 9.54 -10.83
N LEU A 61 12.17 10.41 -11.81
CA LEU A 61 11.52 11.73 -11.86
C LEU A 61 10.04 11.64 -12.22
N MET A 62 9.59 10.60 -12.92
CA MET A 62 8.23 10.53 -13.43
C MET A 62 7.18 10.58 -12.31
N THR A 63 7.46 9.97 -11.15
CA THR A 63 6.55 10.04 -10.00
C THR A 63 6.39 11.47 -9.49
N ASP A 64 7.48 12.24 -9.42
CA ASP A 64 7.46 13.64 -9.00
C ASP A 64 6.75 14.52 -10.06
N ILE A 65 6.99 14.24 -11.35
CA ILE A 65 6.34 14.94 -12.47
C ILE A 65 4.83 14.70 -12.45
N VAL A 66 4.39 13.45 -12.28
CA VAL A 66 2.96 13.10 -12.17
C VAL A 66 2.33 13.75 -10.93
N ALA A 67 3.04 13.77 -9.79
CA ALA A 67 2.56 14.43 -8.58
C ALA A 67 2.32 15.93 -8.78
N LEU A 68 3.24 16.62 -9.46
CA LEU A 68 3.17 18.07 -9.71
C LEU A 68 2.23 18.48 -10.84
N ALA A 69 1.99 17.61 -11.83
CA ALA A 69 1.11 17.90 -12.96
C ALA A 69 -0.34 18.06 -12.50
N GLU A 70 -1.05 19.04 -13.05
CA GLU A 70 -2.50 19.20 -12.87
C GLU A 70 -3.29 18.77 -14.13
N PRO A 71 -4.60 18.51 -14.02
CA PRO A 71 -5.43 18.20 -15.18
C PRO A 71 -5.32 19.26 -16.27
N GLY A 72 -5.19 18.84 -17.53
CA GLY A 72 -4.99 19.71 -18.69
C GLY A 72 -3.53 20.06 -19.00
N GLU A 73 -2.56 19.65 -18.17
CA GLU A 73 -1.15 20.03 -18.35
C GLU A 73 -0.32 18.90 -18.96
N TYR A 74 0.58 19.23 -19.90
CA TYR A 74 1.63 18.33 -20.39
C TYR A 74 1.16 16.95 -20.94
N GLY A 75 -0.08 16.86 -21.45
CA GLY A 75 -0.60 15.64 -22.08
C GLY A 75 0.29 15.10 -23.21
N ASP A 76 0.88 15.99 -24.01
CA ASP A 76 1.83 15.63 -25.07
C ASP A 76 3.13 15.01 -24.54
N PHE A 77 3.61 15.47 -23.38
CA PHE A 77 4.78 14.87 -22.74
C PHE A 77 4.48 13.46 -22.24
N PHE A 78 3.34 13.25 -21.60
CA PHE A 78 2.97 11.91 -21.15
C PHE A 78 2.71 10.98 -22.32
N SER A 79 2.07 11.46 -23.39
CA SER A 79 1.91 10.72 -24.64
C SER A 79 3.25 10.30 -25.24
N TRP A 80 4.21 11.23 -25.34
CA TRP A 80 5.57 10.94 -25.78
C TRP A 80 6.26 9.91 -24.87
N SER A 81 6.06 9.99 -23.55
CA SER A 81 6.73 9.11 -22.59
C SER A 81 6.29 7.64 -22.72
N LEU A 82 5.12 7.35 -23.30
CA LEU A 82 4.65 5.99 -23.54
C LEU A 82 5.50 5.25 -24.57
N ASP A 83 6.15 5.96 -25.48
CA ASP A 83 7.00 5.39 -26.52
C ASP A 83 8.48 5.26 -26.07
N ILE A 84 8.80 5.71 -24.85
CA ILE A 84 10.17 5.70 -24.31
C ILE A 84 10.33 4.61 -23.26
N ASP A 85 11.29 3.71 -23.51
CA ASP A 85 11.59 2.66 -22.56
C ASP A 85 12.07 3.22 -21.20
N GLY A 86 11.54 2.66 -20.11
CA GLY A 86 11.79 3.13 -18.75
C GLY A 86 10.89 4.28 -18.28
N LEU A 87 10.22 5.02 -19.18
CA LEU A 87 9.28 6.09 -18.79
C LEU A 87 7.81 5.66 -18.90
N ALA A 88 7.50 4.79 -19.86
CA ALA A 88 6.13 4.44 -20.21
C ALA A 88 5.26 4.00 -19.04
N TYR A 89 5.81 3.23 -18.09
CA TYR A 89 5.07 2.75 -16.91
C TYR A 89 4.44 3.90 -16.11
N TRP A 90 5.23 4.92 -15.79
CA TRP A 90 4.75 6.11 -15.07
C TRP A 90 4.02 7.10 -15.98
N GLY A 91 4.35 7.08 -17.27
CA GLY A 91 3.66 7.85 -18.30
C GLY A 91 2.16 7.58 -18.38
N VAL A 92 1.73 6.34 -18.11
CA VAL A 92 0.31 5.95 -18.08
C VAL A 92 -0.50 6.80 -17.10
N ASP A 93 -0.04 6.95 -15.85
CA ASP A 93 -0.76 7.69 -14.82
C ASP A 93 -0.79 9.18 -15.14
N GLY A 94 0.34 9.72 -15.61
CA GLY A 94 0.42 11.11 -16.05
C GLY A 94 -0.52 11.40 -17.21
N MET A 95 -0.61 10.51 -18.19
CA MET A 95 -1.53 10.68 -19.33
C MET A 95 -2.98 10.75 -18.87
N LEU A 96 -3.41 9.85 -17.98
CA LEU A 96 -4.77 9.86 -17.42
C LEU A 96 -5.04 11.10 -16.56
N LYS A 97 -4.08 11.48 -15.71
CA LYS A 97 -4.21 12.69 -14.87
C LYS A 97 -4.35 13.95 -15.72
N SER A 98 -3.57 14.06 -16.80
CA SER A 98 -3.53 15.23 -17.66
C SER A 98 -4.67 15.29 -18.68
N MET A 99 -5.00 14.18 -19.32
CA MET A 99 -5.94 14.15 -20.46
C MET A 99 -7.32 13.58 -20.08
N GLY A 100 -7.46 12.98 -18.89
CA GLY A 100 -8.71 12.36 -18.47
C GLY A 100 -9.19 11.29 -19.46
N LYS A 101 -10.47 11.36 -19.85
CA LYS A 101 -11.10 10.38 -20.75
C LYS A 101 -10.50 10.36 -22.15
N GLU A 102 -9.85 11.45 -22.60
CA GLU A 102 -9.18 11.49 -23.90
C GLU A 102 -7.99 10.52 -23.98
N ALA A 103 -7.42 10.12 -22.83
CA ALA A 103 -6.35 9.12 -22.79
C ALA A 103 -6.82 7.69 -23.08
N TYR A 104 -8.12 7.39 -22.91
CA TYR A 104 -8.62 6.01 -22.88
C TYR A 104 -8.29 5.23 -24.15
N ALA A 105 -8.52 5.80 -25.33
CA ALA A 105 -8.26 5.10 -26.59
C ALA A 105 -6.79 4.71 -26.75
N ARG A 106 -5.86 5.60 -26.36
CA ARG A 106 -4.42 5.33 -26.43
C ARG A 106 -4.00 4.27 -25.42
N LEU A 107 -4.57 4.30 -24.21
CA LEU A 107 -4.25 3.32 -23.17
C LEU A 107 -4.84 1.94 -23.45
N VAL A 108 -6.01 1.85 -24.09
CA VAL A 108 -6.56 0.58 -24.59
C VAL A 108 -5.67 0.00 -25.70
N ALA A 109 -5.21 0.84 -26.63
CA ALA A 109 -4.24 0.42 -27.64
C ALA A 109 -2.92 -0.04 -27.00
N LEU A 110 -2.43 0.65 -25.96
CA LEU A 110 -1.23 0.25 -25.22
C LEU A 110 -1.43 -1.09 -24.48
N ALA A 111 -2.58 -1.32 -23.84
CA ALA A 111 -2.87 -2.57 -23.14
C ALA A 111 -2.88 -3.80 -24.07
N THR A 112 -3.33 -3.60 -25.31
CA THR A 112 -3.45 -4.65 -26.34
C THR A 112 -2.20 -4.81 -27.21
N ALA A 113 -1.26 -3.87 -27.15
CA ALA A 113 -0.01 -3.92 -27.92
C ALA A 113 0.92 -5.04 -27.46
N GLU A 114 0.94 -6.18 -28.17
CA GLU A 114 1.76 -7.35 -27.80
C GLU A 114 3.27 -7.08 -27.81
N ASN A 115 3.71 -6.09 -28.59
CA ASN A 115 5.11 -5.65 -28.63
C ASN A 115 5.50 -4.75 -27.44
N ALA A 116 4.54 -4.26 -26.64
CA ALA A 116 4.81 -3.49 -25.45
C ALA A 116 5.18 -4.40 -24.26
N LYS A 117 6.01 -3.87 -23.34
CA LYS A 117 6.38 -4.59 -22.11
C LYS A 117 5.14 -4.93 -21.29
N LEU A 118 5.06 -6.17 -20.80
CA LEU A 118 3.91 -6.67 -20.02
C LEU A 118 3.58 -5.76 -18.83
N SER A 119 4.59 -5.29 -18.08
CA SER A 119 4.37 -4.39 -16.95
C SER A 119 3.70 -3.07 -17.33
N VAL A 120 4.01 -2.53 -18.51
CA VAL A 120 3.39 -1.31 -19.04
C VAL A 120 1.95 -1.58 -19.47
N ARG A 121 1.70 -2.73 -20.12
CA ARG A 121 0.34 -3.16 -20.49
C ARG A 121 -0.55 -3.36 -19.26
N ALA A 122 -0.03 -4.06 -18.25
CA ALA A 122 -0.72 -4.28 -16.99
C ALA A 122 -1.00 -2.96 -16.26
N LYS A 123 -0.03 -2.03 -16.28
CA LYS A 123 -0.21 -0.68 -15.74
C LYS A 123 -1.31 0.10 -16.46
N ALA A 124 -1.38 0.03 -17.79
CA ALA A 124 -2.48 0.63 -18.54
C ALA A 124 -3.84 0.06 -18.11
N VAL A 125 -3.97 -1.27 -17.98
CA VAL A 125 -5.21 -1.91 -17.51
C VAL A 125 -5.56 -1.47 -16.08
N LYS A 126 -4.58 -1.45 -15.16
CA LYS A 126 -4.78 -1.01 -13.77
C LYS A 126 -5.25 0.44 -13.70
N SER A 127 -4.57 1.34 -14.39
CA SER A 127 -4.91 2.77 -14.35
C SER A 127 -6.24 3.05 -15.03
N LEU A 128 -6.59 2.33 -16.11
CA LEU A 128 -7.92 2.36 -16.69
C LEU A 128 -8.99 1.89 -15.69
N ALA A 129 -8.75 0.79 -14.98
CA ALA A 129 -9.67 0.27 -13.96
C ALA A 129 -9.99 1.32 -12.89
N VAL A 130 -8.94 1.97 -12.35
CA VAL A 130 -9.05 2.99 -11.31
C VAL A 130 -9.80 4.23 -11.82
N PHE A 131 -9.37 4.80 -12.96
CA PHE A 131 -9.97 6.05 -13.47
C PHE A 131 -11.40 5.88 -13.99
N SER A 132 -11.70 4.75 -14.63
CA SER A 132 -13.04 4.47 -15.16
C SER A 132 -13.95 3.76 -14.15
N ARG A 133 -13.46 3.42 -12.95
CA ARG A 133 -14.17 2.63 -11.93
C ARG A 133 -14.66 1.27 -12.47
N GLN A 134 -13.93 0.71 -13.42
CA GLN A 134 -14.21 -0.61 -13.98
C GLN A 134 -13.43 -1.68 -13.21
N PRO A 135 -13.99 -2.88 -13.01
CA PRO A 135 -13.36 -3.90 -12.18
C PRO A 135 -12.32 -4.72 -12.97
N PHE A 136 -11.52 -4.11 -13.85
CA PHE A 136 -10.56 -4.87 -14.68
C PHE A 136 -9.44 -5.51 -13.86
N ASP A 137 -9.21 -5.00 -12.66
CA ASP A 137 -8.16 -5.38 -11.71
C ASP A 137 -8.68 -6.25 -10.54
N ALA A 138 -9.94 -6.70 -10.57
CA ALA A 138 -10.53 -7.39 -9.42
C ALA A 138 -9.78 -8.68 -9.08
N GLY A 139 -9.38 -8.86 -7.82
CA GLY A 139 -8.65 -10.05 -7.39
C GLY A 139 -7.21 -10.14 -7.91
N LEU A 140 -6.68 -9.09 -8.55
CA LEU A 140 -5.28 -9.00 -8.95
C LEU A 140 -4.46 -8.21 -7.91
N PRO A 141 -3.17 -8.51 -7.73
CA PRO A 141 -2.30 -7.76 -6.82
C PRO A 141 -2.33 -6.24 -7.07
N GLN A 142 -2.12 -5.45 -6.03
CA GLN A 142 -2.10 -3.98 -6.12
C GLN A 142 -1.07 -3.48 -7.14
N ASP A 143 0.12 -4.08 -7.15
CA ASP A 143 1.17 -3.75 -8.11
C ASP A 143 0.96 -4.52 -9.44
N PRO A 144 0.64 -3.83 -10.55
CA PRO A 144 0.49 -4.46 -11.86
C PRO A 144 1.80 -5.02 -12.43
N GLY A 145 2.96 -4.67 -11.87
CA GLY A 145 4.25 -5.26 -12.24
C GLY A 145 4.35 -6.77 -12.02
N HIS A 146 3.49 -7.34 -11.15
CA HIS A 146 3.43 -8.77 -10.87
C HIS A 146 2.33 -9.52 -11.64
N TRP A 147 1.60 -8.84 -12.52
CA TRP A 147 0.53 -9.48 -13.28
C TRP A 147 1.08 -10.31 -14.44
N LYS A 148 0.37 -11.40 -14.75
CA LYS A 148 0.65 -12.27 -15.89
C LYS A 148 -0.19 -11.86 -17.10
N ALA A 149 0.27 -12.19 -18.31
CA ALA A 149 -0.40 -11.83 -19.55
C ALA A 149 -1.88 -12.29 -19.58
N GLU A 150 -2.13 -13.52 -19.14
CA GLU A 150 -3.46 -14.12 -19.03
C GLU A 150 -4.38 -13.49 -17.97
N GLN A 151 -3.85 -12.64 -17.08
CA GLN A 151 -4.63 -11.91 -16.09
C GLN A 151 -5.15 -10.57 -16.62
N LEU A 152 -4.62 -10.08 -17.76
CA LEU A 152 -5.10 -8.86 -18.39
C LEU A 152 -6.47 -9.14 -19.00
N ARG A 153 -7.52 -8.54 -18.44
CA ARG A 153 -8.92 -8.70 -18.90
C ARG A 153 -9.20 -7.93 -20.18
N LEU A 154 -8.43 -8.20 -21.23
CA LEU A 154 -8.46 -7.45 -22.48
C LEU A 154 -9.82 -7.51 -23.18
N ASP A 155 -10.50 -8.66 -23.12
CA ASP A 155 -11.85 -8.80 -23.68
C ASP A 155 -12.85 -7.83 -23.02
N ALA A 156 -12.78 -7.68 -21.70
CA ALA A 156 -13.62 -6.74 -20.96
C ALA A 156 -13.25 -5.28 -21.26
N VAL A 157 -11.95 -4.98 -21.41
CA VAL A 157 -11.47 -3.64 -21.77
C VAL A 157 -11.93 -3.25 -23.19
N LEU A 158 -11.86 -4.18 -24.14
CA LEU A 158 -12.30 -3.97 -25.53
C LEU A 158 -13.82 -3.84 -25.63
N ALA A 159 -14.58 -4.64 -24.88
CA ALA A 159 -16.03 -4.49 -24.78
C ALA A 159 -16.40 -3.12 -24.21
N TRP A 160 -15.76 -2.70 -23.12
CA TRP A 160 -15.94 -1.37 -22.52
C TRP A 160 -15.62 -0.21 -23.49
N GLN A 161 -14.58 -0.38 -24.33
CA GLN A 161 -14.28 0.56 -25.41
C GLN A 161 -15.42 0.61 -26.44
N ALA A 162 -15.92 -0.54 -26.89
CA ALA A 162 -17.03 -0.61 -27.85
C ALA A 162 -18.32 0.01 -27.29
N ASP A 163 -18.52 -0.09 -25.98
CA ASP A 163 -19.63 0.52 -25.26
C ASP A 163 -19.47 2.03 -25.00
N GLY A 164 -18.39 2.66 -25.46
CA GLY A 164 -18.21 4.12 -25.36
C GLY A 164 -17.61 4.62 -24.05
N TYR A 165 -16.87 3.76 -23.34
CA TYR A 165 -16.10 4.11 -22.14
C TYR A 165 -16.91 4.60 -20.93
N PHE A 166 -18.10 4.02 -20.68
CA PHE A 166 -18.89 4.38 -19.51
C PHE A 166 -18.19 4.04 -18.19
N ASP A 167 -18.33 4.91 -17.20
CA ASP A 167 -17.74 4.65 -15.88
C ASP A 167 -18.49 3.50 -15.19
N GLY A 168 -17.75 2.55 -14.63
CA GLY A 168 -18.32 1.43 -13.89
C GLY A 168 -18.85 1.85 -12.50
N ALA A 169 -19.38 0.88 -11.77
CA ALA A 169 -19.87 1.09 -10.40
C ALA A 169 -18.74 1.23 -9.36
N GLY A 170 -17.51 0.88 -9.73
CA GLY A 170 -16.37 0.77 -8.81
C GLY A 170 -16.52 -0.37 -7.81
N TYR A 171 -15.63 -0.37 -6.82
CA TYR A 171 -15.64 -1.33 -5.74
C TYR A 171 -16.40 -0.79 -4.53
N ARG A 172 -17.15 -1.66 -3.87
CA ARG A 172 -17.83 -1.31 -2.62
C ARG A 172 -16.81 -1.17 -1.50
N ALA A 173 -17.07 -0.25 -0.58
CA ALA A 173 -16.33 -0.19 0.67
C ALA A 173 -16.51 -1.50 1.47
N PRO A 174 -15.46 -1.97 2.17
CA PRO A 174 -15.60 -3.08 3.10
C PRO A 174 -16.67 -2.80 4.17
N ALA A 175 -17.38 -3.84 4.59
CA ALA A 175 -18.35 -3.74 5.66
C ALA A 175 -17.64 -3.54 7.01
N THR A 176 -18.11 -2.58 7.80
CA THR A 176 -17.57 -2.25 9.12
C THR A 176 -18.63 -2.39 10.20
N HIS A 177 -18.21 -2.68 11.43
CA HIS A 177 -19.13 -2.81 12.56
C HIS A 177 -19.61 -1.45 13.07
N TYR A 178 -20.90 -1.33 13.40
CA TYR A 178 -21.53 -0.05 13.73
C TYR A 178 -20.93 0.64 14.97
N THR A 179 -20.41 -0.14 15.90
CA THR A 179 -19.77 0.34 17.15
C THR A 179 -18.50 1.15 16.93
N LEU A 180 -17.88 1.10 15.75
CA LEU A 180 -16.77 2.03 15.42
C LEU A 180 -17.22 3.50 15.47
N THR A 181 -18.53 3.76 15.31
CA THR A 181 -19.13 5.10 15.44
C THR A 181 -19.79 5.34 16.79
N GLN A 182 -20.11 4.28 17.53
CA GLN A 182 -20.81 4.34 18.82
C GLN A 182 -20.20 3.33 19.81
N PRO A 183 -18.96 3.56 20.28
CA PRO A 183 -18.29 2.62 21.17
C PRO A 183 -18.79 2.75 22.62
N LEU A 184 -18.99 1.61 23.28
CA LEU A 184 -19.45 1.50 24.66
C LEU A 184 -18.44 0.74 25.53
N SER A 185 -17.86 -0.34 25.02
CA SER A 185 -16.85 -1.13 25.74
C SER A 185 -15.42 -0.62 25.53
N ARG A 186 -14.50 -1.04 26.40
CA ARG A 186 -13.07 -0.68 26.29
C ARG A 186 -12.46 -1.12 24.96
N LEU A 187 -12.81 -2.32 24.48
CA LEU A 187 -12.38 -2.82 23.16
C LEU A 187 -12.96 -1.97 22.02
N GLU A 188 -14.24 -1.63 22.08
CA GLU A 188 -14.90 -0.77 21.08
C GLU A 188 -14.24 0.61 21.02
N MET A 189 -13.93 1.21 22.18
CA MET A 189 -13.25 2.51 22.24
C MET A 189 -11.86 2.46 21.62
N ALA A 190 -11.10 1.40 21.89
CA ALA A 190 -9.78 1.19 21.32
C ALA A 190 -9.83 0.98 19.80
N ALA A 191 -10.77 0.17 19.31
CA ALA A 191 -10.99 -0.06 17.89
C ALA A 191 -11.45 1.22 17.16
N ALA A 192 -12.39 1.97 17.74
CA ALA A 192 -12.83 3.27 17.20
C ALA A 192 -11.68 4.29 17.17
N PHE A 193 -10.80 4.29 18.17
CA PHE A 193 -9.62 5.15 18.17
C PHE A 193 -8.62 4.77 17.07
N LEU A 194 -8.35 3.48 16.89
CA LEU A 194 -7.51 2.99 15.80
C LEU A 194 -8.11 3.35 14.44
N GLU A 195 -9.40 3.11 14.23
CA GLU A 195 -10.11 3.44 12.99
C GLU A 195 -10.01 4.94 12.66
N ARG A 196 -10.18 5.82 13.65
CA ARG A 196 -10.03 7.28 13.48
C ARG A 196 -8.63 7.66 13.00
N LYS A 197 -7.60 6.88 13.36
CA LYS A 197 -6.20 7.10 12.97
C LYS A 197 -5.88 6.50 11.61
N LEU A 198 -6.54 5.41 11.23
CA LEU A 198 -6.42 4.82 9.90
C LEU A 198 -7.18 5.61 8.82
N ALA A 199 -8.28 6.28 9.17
CA ALA A 199 -9.12 7.00 8.20
C ALA A 199 -8.38 8.05 7.35
N PRO A 200 -7.52 8.94 7.91
CA PRO A 200 -6.74 9.88 7.11
C PRO A 200 -5.77 9.19 6.14
N ARG A 201 -5.19 8.05 6.51
CA ARG A 201 -4.30 7.27 5.63
C ARG A 201 -5.05 6.78 4.39
N ARG A 202 -6.29 6.31 4.57
CA ARG A 202 -7.18 5.90 3.47
C ARG A 202 -7.61 7.05 2.56
N GLN A 203 -7.61 8.30 3.05
CA GLN A 203 -7.92 9.46 2.21
C GLN A 203 -6.75 9.85 1.30
N HIS A 204 -5.51 9.58 1.72
CA HIS A 204 -4.31 9.91 0.95
C HIS A 204 -4.08 8.93 -0.20
N GLU A 205 -4.20 7.63 0.08
CA GLU A 205 -3.96 6.59 -0.92
C GLU A 205 -4.85 5.37 -0.60
N GLN A 206 -5.72 5.01 -1.55
CA GLN A 206 -6.54 3.82 -1.43
C GLN A 206 -6.82 3.20 -2.79
N ASP A 207 -6.58 1.90 -2.87
CA ASP A 207 -6.96 1.06 -3.99
C ASP A 207 -8.16 0.22 -3.57
N MET A 208 -9.36 0.55 -4.04
CA MET A 208 -10.56 -0.17 -3.61
C MET A 208 -10.69 -1.57 -4.21
N ALA A 209 -9.87 -1.94 -5.21
CA ALA A 209 -9.75 -3.33 -5.65
C ALA A 209 -8.99 -4.18 -4.60
N GLN A 210 -8.13 -3.53 -3.84
CA GLN A 210 -7.30 -4.11 -2.79
C GLN A 210 -7.31 -3.18 -1.54
N PRO A 211 -8.48 -3.00 -0.88
CA PRO A 211 -8.64 -2.02 0.18
C PRO A 211 -7.70 -2.30 1.37
N SER A 212 -7.05 -1.26 1.87
CA SER A 212 -6.09 -1.33 2.97
C SER A 212 -6.47 -0.40 4.12
N ASN A 213 -5.90 -0.66 5.30
CA ASN A 213 -6.08 0.12 6.51
C ASN A 213 -7.54 0.23 6.98
N TRP A 214 -8.34 -0.83 6.83
CA TRP A 214 -9.71 -0.89 7.36
C TRP A 214 -9.79 -1.81 8.58
N LEU A 215 -10.73 -1.51 9.48
CA LEU A 215 -11.25 -2.47 10.46
C LEU A 215 -12.59 -2.99 9.96
N THR A 216 -12.68 -4.28 9.66
CA THR A 216 -13.80 -4.89 8.93
C THR A 216 -14.45 -6.00 9.73
N ILE A 217 -15.69 -6.35 9.38
CA ILE A 217 -16.33 -7.55 9.93
C ILE A 217 -15.67 -8.77 9.27
N ALA A 218 -15.18 -9.72 10.09
CA ALA A 218 -14.56 -10.94 9.57
C ALA A 218 -15.56 -11.78 8.77
N SER A 219 -15.08 -12.49 7.75
CA SER A 219 -15.92 -13.45 7.05
C SER A 219 -16.13 -14.70 7.92
N ALA A 220 -17.30 -15.34 7.79
CA ALA A 220 -17.59 -16.58 8.51
C ALA A 220 -16.62 -17.71 8.13
N MET A 221 -16.10 -17.71 6.90
CA MET A 221 -15.13 -18.68 6.42
C MET A 221 -13.79 -18.50 7.13
N ASP A 222 -13.28 -17.28 7.25
CA ASP A 222 -12.01 -17.00 7.94
C ASP A 222 -12.11 -17.36 9.43
N MET A 223 -13.24 -17.04 10.07
CA MET A 223 -13.47 -17.41 11.47
C MET A 223 -13.57 -18.92 11.67
N ALA A 224 -14.20 -19.65 10.73
CA ALA A 224 -14.25 -21.10 10.78
C ALA A 224 -12.88 -21.76 10.58
N GLU A 225 -12.04 -21.19 9.72
CA GLU A 225 -10.65 -21.64 9.56
C GLU A 225 -9.87 -21.45 10.86
N ILE A 226 -9.98 -20.26 11.48
CA ILE A 226 -9.36 -19.98 12.79
C ILE A 226 -9.83 -20.96 13.87
N ASP A 227 -11.14 -21.23 13.95
CA ASP A 227 -11.73 -22.15 14.93
C ASP A 227 -11.25 -23.60 14.75
N ALA A 228 -10.81 -23.98 13.54
CA ALA A 228 -10.19 -25.29 13.30
C ALA A 228 -8.77 -25.40 13.88
N HIS A 229 -8.10 -24.28 14.14
CA HIS A 229 -6.73 -24.22 14.65
C HIS A 229 -6.65 -23.87 16.13
N TRP A 230 -7.48 -22.96 16.62
CA TRP A 230 -7.37 -22.41 17.98
C TRP A 230 -8.73 -22.16 18.63
N VAL A 231 -8.75 -22.28 19.96
CA VAL A 231 -9.78 -21.68 20.80
C VAL A 231 -9.25 -20.32 21.26
N LEU A 232 -9.68 -19.25 20.57
CA LEU A 232 -9.19 -17.90 20.87
C LEU A 232 -9.78 -17.34 22.18
N PRO A 233 -9.00 -16.56 22.95
CA PRO A 233 -9.52 -15.73 24.03
C PRO A 233 -10.68 -14.83 23.56
N GLU A 234 -11.74 -14.72 24.37
CA GLU A 234 -12.98 -14.02 23.99
C GLU A 234 -12.74 -12.60 23.46
N ILE A 235 -11.89 -11.83 24.13
CA ILE A 235 -11.57 -10.45 23.74
C ILE A 235 -10.93 -10.37 22.34
N TYR A 236 -10.02 -11.30 22.03
CA TYR A 236 -9.34 -11.33 20.73
C TYR A 236 -10.25 -11.91 19.64
N ARG A 237 -11.04 -12.93 19.97
CA ARG A 237 -12.09 -13.44 19.07
C ARG A 237 -13.05 -12.32 18.66
N ARG A 238 -13.57 -11.57 19.63
CA ARG A 238 -14.48 -10.44 19.38
C ARG A 238 -13.82 -9.34 18.56
N PHE A 239 -12.53 -9.06 18.82
CA PHE A 239 -11.77 -8.11 18.02
C PHE A 239 -11.71 -8.53 16.56
N LEU A 240 -11.42 -9.80 16.26
CA LEU A 240 -11.42 -10.30 14.88
C LEU A 240 -12.82 -10.27 14.27
N GLU A 241 -13.84 -10.77 14.97
CA GLU A 241 -15.21 -10.82 14.44
C GLU A 241 -15.72 -9.43 14.01
N TRP A 242 -15.49 -8.39 14.81
CA TRP A 242 -16.07 -7.06 14.58
C TRP A 242 -15.12 -6.07 13.92
N TYR A 243 -13.81 -6.24 14.12
CA TYR A 243 -12.78 -5.26 13.74
C TYR A 243 -11.58 -5.89 13.06
N SER A 244 -11.74 -7.06 12.42
CA SER A 244 -10.69 -7.73 11.64
C SER A 244 -9.92 -6.72 10.79
N PRO A 245 -8.64 -6.48 11.11
CA PRO A 245 -7.75 -5.67 10.30
C PRO A 245 -7.73 -6.16 8.85
N LEU A 246 -7.84 -5.23 7.90
CA LEU A 246 -7.68 -5.52 6.48
C LEU A 246 -6.47 -4.76 5.97
N ARG A 247 -5.32 -5.46 5.90
CA ARG A 247 -4.02 -4.90 5.51
C ARG A 247 -3.73 -3.60 6.25
N VAL A 248 -3.81 -3.64 7.57
CA VAL A 248 -3.45 -2.50 8.40
C VAL A 248 -1.93 -2.45 8.48
N HIS A 249 -1.34 -1.36 7.99
CA HIS A 249 0.09 -1.08 8.09
C HIS A 249 0.31 0.28 8.74
N VAL A 250 1.03 0.29 9.86
CA VAL A 250 1.35 1.49 10.63
C VAL A 250 2.85 1.65 10.80
N ASP A 251 3.36 2.80 10.45
CA ASP A 251 4.76 3.16 10.55
C ASP A 251 4.93 4.45 11.36
N GLY A 252 6.02 4.54 12.12
CA GLY A 252 6.26 5.70 12.96
C GLY A 252 7.43 5.47 13.90
N LYS A 253 7.70 6.43 14.80
CA LYS A 253 8.82 6.31 15.76
C LYS A 253 8.75 5.04 16.61
N ARG A 254 7.53 4.55 16.90
CA ARG A 254 7.31 3.32 17.69
C ARG A 254 7.53 2.05 16.87
N PHE A 255 7.21 2.09 15.58
CA PHE A 255 7.38 0.99 14.62
C PHE A 255 8.16 1.50 13.42
N PRO A 256 9.48 1.73 13.56
CA PRO A 256 10.28 2.38 12.51
C PRO A 256 10.41 1.52 11.24
N GLN A 257 10.22 0.21 11.36
CA GLN A 257 10.21 -0.73 10.23
C GLN A 257 8.80 -0.97 9.67
N GLY A 258 7.79 -0.25 10.17
CA GLY A 258 6.38 -0.57 9.92
C GLY A 258 5.90 -1.75 10.76
N LEU A 259 4.62 -1.73 11.12
CA LEU A 259 3.91 -2.83 11.77
C LEU A 259 2.71 -3.23 10.91
N HIS A 260 2.63 -4.51 10.60
CA HIS A 260 1.46 -5.13 9.98
C HIS A 260 0.60 -5.75 11.07
N LEU A 261 -0.65 -5.31 11.19
CA LEU A 261 -1.62 -5.88 12.12
C LEU A 261 -2.52 -6.85 11.35
N TYR A 262 -2.53 -8.11 11.77
CA TYR A 262 -3.21 -9.18 11.05
C TYR A 262 -4.68 -9.30 11.42
N GLY A 263 -5.53 -9.40 10.41
CA GLY A 263 -6.92 -9.80 10.56
C GLY A 263 -7.20 -11.26 10.28
N ALA A 264 -8.47 -11.62 10.35
CA ALA A 264 -8.92 -13.01 10.28
C ALA A 264 -8.45 -13.71 8.98
N ALA A 265 -8.57 -13.02 7.84
CA ALA A 265 -8.22 -13.55 6.52
C ALA A 265 -6.73 -13.89 6.33
N GLU A 266 -5.83 -13.36 7.16
CA GLU A 266 -4.38 -13.58 7.03
C GLU A 266 -3.75 -14.24 8.25
N LEU A 267 -4.49 -14.39 9.36
CA LEU A 267 -3.98 -14.86 10.64
C LEU A 267 -3.32 -16.25 10.55
N VAL A 268 -4.00 -17.22 9.92
CA VAL A 268 -3.51 -18.60 9.80
C VAL A 268 -2.25 -18.66 8.96
N LYS A 269 -2.25 -17.96 7.82
CA LYS A 269 -1.09 -17.87 6.94
C LYS A 269 0.10 -17.20 7.64
N ALA A 270 -0.15 -16.10 8.36
CA ALA A 270 0.88 -15.40 9.13
C ALA A 270 1.49 -16.30 10.19
N GLN A 271 0.66 -16.99 10.98
CA GLN A 271 1.11 -17.94 11.99
C GLN A 271 1.99 -19.04 11.39
N HIS A 272 1.62 -19.60 10.24
CA HIS A 272 2.44 -20.59 9.55
C HIS A 272 3.80 -20.05 9.11
N GLY A 273 3.86 -18.78 8.65
CA GLY A 273 5.10 -18.12 8.26
C GLY A 273 6.16 -18.05 9.37
N TYR A 274 5.73 -18.04 10.64
CA TYR A 274 6.63 -17.96 11.80
C TYR A 274 6.86 -19.30 12.49
N SER A 275 5.87 -20.18 12.49
CA SER A 275 5.90 -21.42 13.29
C SER A 275 6.29 -22.66 12.48
N VAL A 276 6.39 -22.58 11.16
CA VAL A 276 6.71 -23.72 10.27
C VAL A 276 8.00 -23.45 9.50
N HIS A 277 8.86 -24.46 9.39
CA HIS A 277 10.10 -24.37 8.64
C HIS A 277 9.83 -24.28 7.13
N ALA A 278 10.24 -23.20 6.48
CA ALA A 278 9.91 -22.91 5.08
C ALA A 278 10.34 -24.01 4.09
N MET A 279 11.47 -24.68 4.33
CA MET A 279 12.00 -25.74 3.44
C MET A 279 11.53 -27.15 3.76
N HIS A 280 11.14 -27.41 5.02
CA HIS A 280 10.89 -28.76 5.51
C HIS A 280 9.43 -28.98 5.92
N HIS A 281 8.63 -27.91 5.94
CA HIS A 281 7.20 -27.90 6.24
C HIS A 281 6.81 -28.56 7.57
N HIS A 282 7.75 -28.68 8.52
CA HIS A 282 7.48 -29.10 9.89
C HIS A 282 7.46 -27.91 10.85
N GLN A 283 6.80 -28.07 11.99
CA GLN A 283 6.78 -27.06 13.04
C GLN A 283 8.19 -26.79 13.57
N ILE A 284 8.53 -25.53 13.84
CA ILE A 284 9.79 -25.13 14.46
C ILE A 284 9.74 -25.53 15.93
N ALA A 285 10.67 -26.38 16.36
CA ALA A 285 10.66 -26.96 17.71
C ALA A 285 10.70 -25.91 18.83
N SER A 286 11.30 -24.73 18.59
CA SER A 286 11.34 -23.63 19.55
C SER A 286 10.11 -22.73 19.54
N TRP A 287 9.11 -22.98 18.68
CA TRP A 287 7.89 -22.17 18.64
C TRP A 287 6.92 -22.59 19.77
N PRO A 288 6.51 -21.69 20.67
CA PRO A 288 5.55 -22.02 21.72
C PRO A 288 4.16 -22.30 21.12
N PRO A 289 3.57 -23.49 21.34
CA PRO A 289 2.34 -23.91 20.66
C PRO A 289 1.08 -23.11 21.06
N LYS A 290 1.16 -22.32 22.15
CA LYS A 290 0.06 -21.51 22.66
C LYS A 290 0.17 -20.02 22.29
N LEU A 291 1.17 -19.64 21.51
CA LEU A 291 1.31 -18.29 20.99
C LEU A 291 0.76 -18.20 19.56
N VAL A 292 -0.12 -17.23 19.35
CA VAL A 292 -0.67 -16.87 18.04
C VAL A 292 -0.12 -15.51 17.63
N VAL A 293 0.50 -15.43 16.45
CA VAL A 293 1.01 -14.18 15.87
C VAL A 293 -0.16 -13.32 15.44
N ILE A 294 -0.25 -12.10 15.99
CA ILE A 294 -1.32 -11.14 15.72
C ILE A 294 -0.84 -9.93 14.91
N ALA A 295 0.47 -9.70 14.87
CA ALA A 295 1.11 -8.65 14.10
C ALA A 295 2.60 -8.97 13.90
N ASP A 296 3.25 -8.25 13.00
CA ASP A 296 4.72 -8.22 12.92
C ASP A 296 5.23 -6.80 12.67
N ALA A 297 6.46 -6.52 13.11
CA ALA A 297 7.16 -5.29 12.72
C ALA A 297 8.57 -5.61 12.22
N GLY A 298 8.81 -5.45 10.92
CA GLY A 298 10.09 -5.81 10.31
C GLY A 298 10.48 -7.27 10.52
N GLY A 299 9.49 -8.19 10.53
CA GLY A 299 9.71 -9.61 10.78
C GLY A 299 9.79 -10.02 12.26
N ASP A 300 9.67 -9.07 13.21
CA ASP A 300 9.56 -9.38 14.64
C ASP A 300 8.09 -9.63 15.00
N PRO A 301 7.68 -10.87 15.36
CA PRO A 301 6.28 -11.19 15.63
C PRO A 301 5.82 -10.64 16.99
N TYR A 302 4.59 -10.16 17.01
CA TYR A 302 3.81 -9.88 18.22
C TYR A 302 2.74 -10.97 18.36
N CYS A 303 2.66 -11.58 19.55
CA CYS A 303 1.83 -12.74 19.78
C CYS A 303 0.93 -12.58 21.01
N VAL A 304 -0.25 -13.16 20.97
CA VAL A 304 -1.08 -13.37 22.16
C VAL A 304 -1.00 -14.82 22.61
N HIS A 305 -1.16 -15.05 23.92
CA HIS A 305 -1.21 -16.39 24.47
C HIS A 305 -2.66 -16.89 24.60
N LEU A 306 -2.95 -18.11 24.15
CA LEU A 306 -4.32 -18.64 24.11
C LEU A 306 -4.98 -18.81 25.50
N GLU A 307 -4.20 -18.85 26.57
CA GLU A 307 -4.61 -19.36 27.89
C GLU A 307 -4.21 -18.42 29.02
N GLU A 308 -3.04 -17.79 28.93
CA GLU A 308 -2.61 -16.80 29.92
C GLU A 308 -3.49 -15.56 29.90
N ARG A 309 -3.68 -14.98 31.09
CA ARG A 309 -4.37 -13.73 31.31
C ARG A 309 -3.53 -12.86 32.23
N SER A 310 -3.63 -11.55 32.07
CA SER A 310 -3.02 -10.61 33.00
C SER A 310 -3.75 -10.61 34.34
N ILE A 311 -3.20 -9.88 35.31
CA ILE A 311 -3.77 -9.75 36.66
C ILE A 311 -5.21 -9.22 36.60
N ASP A 312 -5.50 -8.34 35.64
CA ASP A 312 -6.82 -7.74 35.43
C ASP A 312 -7.71 -8.54 34.45
N GLY A 313 -7.26 -9.73 34.03
CA GLY A 313 -8.00 -10.63 33.15
C GLY A 313 -7.90 -10.33 31.65
N ASP A 314 -7.07 -9.35 31.26
CA ASP A 314 -6.81 -9.01 29.86
C ASP A 314 -5.77 -9.98 29.24
N LEU A 315 -5.49 -9.80 27.95
CA LEU A 315 -4.68 -10.70 27.15
C LEU A 315 -3.26 -10.12 26.95
N PRO A 316 -2.21 -10.71 27.56
CA PRO A 316 -0.84 -10.22 27.38
C PRO A 316 -0.37 -10.40 25.94
N VAL A 317 0.43 -9.44 25.48
CA VAL A 317 1.09 -9.45 24.17
C VAL A 317 2.58 -9.63 24.37
N TYR A 318 3.12 -10.66 23.72
CA TYR A 318 4.53 -11.00 23.68
C TYR A 318 5.15 -10.55 22.37
N ARG A 319 6.47 -10.34 22.37
CA ARG A 319 7.24 -10.11 21.14
C ARG A 319 8.51 -10.95 21.13
N ALA A 320 9.00 -11.28 19.95
CA ALA A 320 10.32 -11.90 19.77
C ALA A 320 11.09 -11.20 18.66
N LYS A 321 12.43 -11.24 18.73
CA LYS A 321 13.28 -10.77 17.64
C LYS A 321 13.59 -11.89 16.67
N HIS A 322 13.41 -11.65 15.38
CA HIS A 322 13.85 -12.59 14.35
C HIS A 322 15.39 -12.62 14.24
N GLY A 323 15.93 -13.65 13.59
CA GLY A 323 17.36 -13.75 13.31
C GLY A 323 18.27 -14.07 14.50
N ALA A 324 17.73 -14.27 15.71
CA ALA A 324 18.50 -14.55 16.93
C ALA A 324 18.91 -16.03 17.10
N GLY A 325 18.76 -16.87 16.06
CA GLY A 325 19.06 -18.31 16.12
C GLY A 325 18.01 -19.17 16.84
N GLY A 326 16.96 -18.56 17.39
CA GLY A 326 15.81 -19.23 18.01
C GLY A 326 14.81 -18.21 18.56
N TRP A 327 13.57 -18.64 18.78
CA TRP A 327 12.52 -17.76 19.30
C TRP A 327 12.67 -17.55 20.81
N ARG A 328 12.73 -16.28 21.22
CA ARG A 328 12.72 -15.87 22.64
C ARG A 328 11.69 -14.76 22.81
N PHE A 329 10.59 -15.11 23.47
CA PHE A 329 9.48 -14.19 23.68
C PHE A 329 9.67 -13.41 24.99
N GLU A 330 9.46 -12.11 24.89
CA GLU A 330 9.46 -11.16 26.01
C GLU A 330 8.08 -10.50 26.08
N LEU A 331 7.62 -10.18 27.30
CA LEU A 331 6.39 -9.42 27.47
C LEU A 331 6.55 -8.03 26.83
N HIS A 332 5.66 -7.68 25.91
CA HIS A 332 5.61 -6.35 25.30
C HIS A 332 4.63 -5.44 26.05
N THR A 333 3.46 -5.98 26.39
CA THR A 333 2.46 -5.34 27.25
C THR A 333 1.59 -6.43 27.88
N ASP A 334 1.07 -6.18 29.06
CA ASP A 334 0.16 -7.10 29.78
C ASP A 334 -1.30 -7.00 29.30
N ASP A 335 -1.57 -6.18 28.28
CA ASP A 335 -2.92 -5.78 27.91
C ASP A 335 -3.06 -5.58 26.39
N PHE A 336 -3.97 -6.35 25.78
CA PHE A 336 -4.19 -6.33 24.33
C PHE A 336 -4.82 -5.02 23.86
N ILE A 337 -5.69 -4.40 24.67
CA ILE A 337 -6.27 -3.10 24.34
C ILE A 337 -5.20 -2.02 24.33
N ASP A 338 -4.27 -2.06 25.28
CA ASP A 338 -3.16 -1.12 25.27
C ASP A 338 -2.29 -1.32 24.04
N PHE A 339 -2.06 -2.56 23.58
CA PHE A 339 -1.39 -2.81 22.30
C PHE A 339 -2.11 -2.12 21.12
N LEU A 340 -3.44 -2.20 21.03
CA LEU A 340 -4.22 -1.49 20.01
C LEU A 340 -4.04 0.04 20.11
N HIS A 341 -4.01 0.59 21.32
CA HIS A 341 -3.71 2.02 21.52
C HIS A 341 -2.30 2.39 21.05
N GLN A 342 -1.31 1.54 21.28
CA GLN A 342 0.06 1.77 20.81
C GLN A 342 0.14 1.84 19.28
N ILE A 343 -0.60 0.97 18.59
CA ILE A 343 -0.75 0.97 17.13
C ILE A 343 -1.44 2.26 16.68
N ALA A 344 -2.57 2.63 17.29
CA ALA A 344 -3.30 3.84 16.95
C ALA A 344 -2.48 5.14 17.15
N LEU A 345 -1.60 5.17 18.15
CA LEU A 345 -0.69 6.29 18.38
C LEU A 345 0.48 6.36 17.38
N ALA A 346 0.79 5.26 16.71
CA ALA A 346 1.80 5.20 15.66
C ALA A 346 1.23 5.47 14.26
N ALA A 347 -0.05 5.15 14.03
CA ALA A 347 -0.80 5.46 12.82
C ALA A 347 -0.95 6.96 12.59
#